data_AF-D8F7N4-F1
#
_entry.id   AF-D8F7N4-F1
#
_cell.length_a   1.000
_cell.length_b   1.000
_cell.length_c   1.000
_cell.angle_alpha   90.00
_cell.angle_beta   90.00
_cell.angle_gamma   90.00
#
_symmetry.space_group_name_H-M   'P 1'
#
loop_
_entity.id
_entity.type
_entity.pdbx_description
1 polymer ?
#
loop_
_entity_poly.entity_id
_entity_poly.type
_entity_poly.pdbx_seq_one_letter_code
_entity_poly.pdbx_strand_id
1 'polypeptide(L)'
;MPLAFKSLSHGTIAFGFFNIESDMLLLDRFFFFSTAFCGYMGDISACGPHESKRSHWDVYHIPDPERIGDLMGAIHGVRFTGFIGELYGKYPFPRNESEFRQKPEGFRTHAIVEAMIDKYAKCSKVPFTMGESQDEVTIGPYRFSRSSFQELIRYVWQGGYPRWKDERRPDYVLAMKEHIDQSRCSLFQGLNLSF
;
A
#
# COMPACT_ATOMS: atom_id res chain seq x y z
N MET A 1 -9.52 11.49 5.81
CA MET A 1 -8.98 10.58 4.79
C MET A 1 -9.02 9.17 5.36
N PRO A 2 -9.90 8.25 4.92
CA PRO A 2 -9.85 6.93 5.52
C PRO A 2 -8.71 6.15 4.86
N LEU A 3 -7.58 6.06 5.58
CA LEU A 3 -6.66 4.92 5.54
C LEU A 3 -7.35 3.67 6.13
N ALA A 4 -8.66 3.65 6.31
CA ALA A 4 -9.37 2.70 7.16
C ALA A 4 -9.99 1.59 6.30
N PHE A 5 -9.44 0.39 6.40
CA PHE A 5 -9.88 -0.77 5.63
C PHE A 5 -10.33 -1.90 6.56
N LYS A 6 -11.35 -2.65 6.15
CA LYS A 6 -11.88 -3.75 6.95
C LYS A 6 -11.02 -5.00 6.79
N SER A 7 -10.47 -5.48 7.90
CA SER A 7 -9.92 -6.82 8.04
C SER A 7 -10.91 -7.72 8.80
N LEU A 8 -10.90 -9.01 8.50
CA LEU A 8 -11.67 -10.02 9.22
C LEU A 8 -11.10 -10.30 10.62
N SER A 9 -9.80 -10.07 10.80
CA SER A 9 -9.05 -10.42 12.01
C SER A 9 -8.93 -9.28 13.04
N HIS A 10 -8.80 -8.03 12.58
CA HIS A 10 -8.39 -6.88 13.40
C HIS A 10 -9.38 -5.71 13.31
N GLY A 11 -10.56 -5.93 12.72
CA GLY A 11 -11.51 -4.86 12.44
C GLY A 11 -10.94 -3.87 11.43
N THR A 12 -11.11 -2.58 11.70
CA THR A 12 -10.60 -1.52 10.83
C THR A 12 -9.11 -1.29 11.05
N ILE A 13 -8.31 -1.41 10.00
CA ILE A 13 -6.86 -1.20 10.03
C ILE A 13 -6.44 -0.06 9.11
N ALA A 14 -5.26 0.51 9.38
CA ALA A 14 -4.64 1.53 8.53
C ALA A 14 -4.02 0.89 7.27
N PHE A 15 -4.38 1.36 6.08
CA PHE A 15 -3.70 1.07 4.82
C PHE A 15 -3.69 2.29 3.89
N GLY A 16 -2.56 2.53 3.22
CA GLY A 16 -2.50 3.47 2.11
C GLY A 16 -1.25 4.33 2.07
N PHE A 17 -1.23 5.29 1.14
CA PHE A 17 -0.17 6.28 1.03
C PHE A 17 -0.25 7.25 2.20
N PHE A 18 0.89 7.56 2.80
CA PHE A 18 0.98 8.48 3.94
C PHE A 18 1.81 9.72 3.63
N ASN A 19 2.40 9.83 2.44
CA ASN A 19 3.10 11.01 1.95
C ASN A 19 3.04 11.04 0.41
N ILE A 20 2.70 12.19 -0.19
CA ILE A 20 2.46 12.29 -1.65
C ILE A 20 3.72 12.26 -2.52
N GLU A 21 4.90 12.48 -1.94
CA GLU A 21 6.19 12.45 -2.64
C GLU A 21 6.74 11.03 -2.77
N SER A 22 6.30 10.12 -1.89
CA SER A 22 6.69 8.72 -1.87
C SER A 22 5.54 7.84 -2.32
N ASP A 23 5.84 6.74 -3.01
CA ASP A 23 4.85 5.71 -3.31
C ASP A 23 4.84 4.59 -2.24
N MET A 24 5.41 4.84 -1.07
CA MET A 24 5.38 3.89 0.04
C MET A 24 3.97 3.79 0.64
N LEU A 25 3.52 2.55 0.81
CA LEU A 25 2.28 2.19 1.46
C LEU A 25 2.55 1.81 2.92
N LEU A 26 1.61 2.20 3.78
CA LEU A 26 1.44 1.69 5.13
C LEU A 26 0.41 0.56 5.10
N LEU A 27 0.62 -0.48 5.90
CA LEU A 27 -0.36 -1.47 6.32
C LEU A 27 -0.18 -1.69 7.83
N ASP A 28 -0.83 -0.84 8.63
CA ASP A 28 -0.73 -0.74 10.08
C ASP A 28 0.71 -0.60 10.62
N ARG A 29 1.49 -1.69 10.69
CA ARG A 29 2.91 -1.66 11.11
C ARG A 29 3.89 -2.09 10.03
N PHE A 30 3.39 -2.52 8.87
CA PHE A 30 4.20 -2.88 7.72
C PHE A 30 4.24 -1.75 6.71
N PHE A 31 5.40 -1.56 6.12
CA PHE A 31 5.63 -0.58 5.06
C PHE A 31 6.24 -1.29 3.86
N PHE A 32 5.79 -0.93 2.67
CA PHE A 32 6.34 -1.45 1.41
C PHE A 32 6.00 -0.49 0.28
N PHE A 33 6.82 -0.46 -0.76
CA PHE A 33 6.57 0.39 -1.92
C PHE A 33 5.40 -0.12 -2.74
N SER A 34 4.62 0.79 -3.31
CA SER A 34 3.50 0.42 -4.18
C SER A 34 3.94 -0.33 -5.43
N THR A 35 5.18 -0.11 -5.90
CA THR A 35 5.83 -0.95 -6.92
C THR A 35 5.86 -2.42 -6.51
N ALA A 36 6.24 -2.72 -5.25
CA ALA A 36 6.28 -4.09 -4.73
C ALA A 36 4.86 -4.67 -4.61
N PHE A 37 3.91 -3.88 -4.07
CA PHE A 37 2.51 -4.28 -4.00
C PHE A 37 1.93 -4.67 -5.37
N CYS A 38 2.19 -3.84 -6.39
CA CYS A 38 1.74 -4.08 -7.76
C CYS A 38 2.40 -5.33 -8.36
N GLY A 39 3.68 -5.55 -8.07
CA GLY A 39 4.39 -6.79 -8.42
C GLY A 39 3.74 -8.04 -7.82
N TYR A 40 3.39 -8.00 -6.52
CA TYR A 40 2.69 -9.11 -5.88
C TYR A 40 1.31 -9.38 -6.51
N MET A 41 0.61 -8.34 -6.99
CA MET A 41 -0.66 -8.54 -7.68
C MET A 41 -0.45 -9.24 -9.02
N GLY A 42 0.63 -8.90 -9.75
CA GLY A 42 1.05 -9.62 -10.96
C GLY A 42 1.38 -11.10 -10.69
N ASP A 43 2.04 -11.40 -9.57
CA ASP A 43 2.32 -12.78 -9.17
C ASP A 43 1.04 -13.54 -8.82
N ILE A 44 0.08 -12.88 -8.17
CA ILE A 44 -1.20 -13.48 -7.79
C ILE A 44 -2.10 -13.67 -9.01
N SER A 45 -2.05 -12.79 -10.00
CA SER A 45 -2.87 -12.91 -11.23
C SER A 45 -2.45 -14.06 -12.13
N ALA A 46 -1.23 -14.55 -11.98
CA ALA A 46 -0.77 -15.75 -12.66
C ALA A 46 -1.45 -17.04 -12.13
N CYS A 47 -2.09 -16.99 -10.96
CA CYS A 47 -2.81 -18.15 -10.41
C CYS A 47 -4.09 -18.43 -11.19
N GLY A 48 -4.37 -19.72 -11.40
CA GLY A 48 -5.62 -20.18 -11.95
C GLY A 48 -6.80 -20.04 -10.98
N PRO A 49 -8.03 -20.32 -11.44
CA PRO A 49 -9.18 -20.44 -10.56
C PRO A 49 -8.95 -21.61 -9.61
N HIS A 50 -9.31 -21.42 -8.35
CA HIS A 50 -9.16 -22.41 -7.27
C HIS A 50 -7.73 -22.83 -6.92
N GLU A 51 -6.72 -22.15 -7.46
CA GLU A 51 -5.34 -22.40 -7.10
C GLU A 51 -5.01 -21.72 -5.76
N SER A 52 -4.47 -22.47 -4.81
CA SER A 52 -3.94 -21.88 -3.58
C SER A 52 -2.55 -21.28 -3.82
N LYS A 53 -2.24 -20.17 -3.14
CA LYS A 53 -0.92 -19.53 -3.21
C LYS A 53 -0.38 -19.32 -1.80
N ARG A 54 0.89 -19.65 -1.61
CA ARG A 54 1.67 -19.20 -0.45
C ARG A 54 2.94 -18.54 -0.96
N SER A 55 3.20 -17.35 -0.46
CA SER A 55 4.42 -16.60 -0.75
C SER A 55 4.85 -15.80 0.47
N HIS A 56 5.93 -15.04 0.32
CA HIS A 56 6.37 -14.10 1.34
C HIS A 56 6.51 -12.73 0.68
N TRP A 57 6.05 -11.70 1.36
CA TRP A 57 6.23 -10.31 0.95
C TRP A 57 7.37 -9.70 1.77
N ASP A 58 8.28 -9.02 1.09
CA ASP A 58 9.35 -8.26 1.69
C ASP A 58 8.79 -6.91 2.13
N VAL A 59 8.87 -6.63 3.43
CA VAL A 59 8.33 -5.42 4.05
C VAL A 59 9.31 -4.84 5.06
N TYR A 60 9.21 -3.53 5.28
CA TYR A 60 9.81 -2.87 6.42
C TYR A 60 8.81 -2.92 7.57
N HIS A 61 9.17 -3.62 8.65
CA HIS A 61 8.33 -3.74 9.83
C HIS A 61 8.83 -2.79 10.92
N ILE A 62 7.96 -1.89 11.40
CA ILE A 62 8.20 -1.05 12.57
C ILE A 62 7.34 -1.59 13.72
N PRO A 63 7.90 -2.41 14.66
CA PRO A 63 7.09 -3.08 15.66
C PRO A 63 6.47 -2.13 16.69
N ASP A 64 7.19 -1.04 17.00
CA ASP A 64 6.81 -0.04 17.99
C ASP A 64 6.06 1.12 17.31
N PRO A 65 4.76 1.31 17.61
CA PRO A 65 3.96 2.39 17.04
C PRO A 65 4.53 3.79 17.29
N GLU A 66 5.23 4.01 18.41
CA GLU A 66 5.83 5.33 18.70
C GLU A 66 6.94 5.68 17.70
N ARG A 67 7.60 4.66 17.14
CA ARG A 67 8.63 4.83 16.09
C ARG A 67 8.03 5.05 14.70
N ILE A 68 6.76 4.72 14.48
CA ILE A 68 6.04 5.09 13.25
C ILE A 68 5.85 6.62 13.22
N GLY A 69 5.38 7.19 14.33
CA GLY A 69 5.18 8.63 14.46
C GLY A 69 3.73 9.09 14.34
N ASP A 70 3.53 10.41 14.35
CA ASP A 70 2.22 11.06 14.33
C ASP A 70 1.92 11.64 12.94
N LEU A 71 1.15 10.90 12.13
CA LEU A 71 0.76 11.35 10.79
C LEU A 71 -0.03 12.65 10.80
N MET A 72 -1.00 12.78 11.71
CA MET A 72 -1.84 13.98 11.76
C MET A 72 -1.03 15.17 12.24
N GLY A 73 -0.18 15.00 13.24
CA GLY A 73 0.76 16.02 13.71
C GLY A 73 1.74 16.47 12.63
N ALA A 74 2.24 15.54 11.81
CA ALA A 74 3.19 15.81 10.73
C ALA A 74 2.53 16.57 9.57
N ILE A 75 1.32 16.19 9.15
CA ILE A 75 0.54 16.88 8.12
C ILE A 75 0.27 18.34 8.51
N HIS A 76 -0.06 18.60 9.78
CA HIS A 76 -0.31 19.96 10.28
C HIS A 76 0.97 20.74 10.62
N GLY A 77 2.16 20.13 10.45
CA GLY A 77 3.44 20.76 10.75
C GLY A 77 3.70 21.04 12.24
N VAL A 78 2.98 20.36 13.14
CA VAL A 78 3.03 20.61 14.59
C VAL A 78 3.93 19.60 15.31
N ARG A 79 3.98 18.35 14.83
CA ARG A 79 4.74 17.27 15.48
C ARG A 79 5.39 16.38 14.43
N PHE A 80 6.72 16.35 14.44
CA PHE A 80 7.54 15.50 13.58
C PHE A 80 8.24 14.44 14.44
N THR A 81 7.56 13.32 14.69
CA THR A 81 8.11 12.17 15.43
C THR A 81 8.13 10.92 14.56
N GLY A 82 9.02 9.99 14.89
CA GLY A 82 9.13 8.71 14.20
C GLY A 82 9.50 8.83 12.71
N PHE A 83 9.33 7.72 12.00
CA PHE A 83 9.59 7.65 10.57
C PHE A 83 8.75 8.64 9.76
N ILE A 84 7.44 8.72 10.05
CA ILE A 84 6.54 9.62 9.33
C ILE A 84 6.95 11.08 9.54
N GLY A 85 7.31 11.47 10.77
CA GLY A 85 7.79 12.82 11.06
C GLY A 85 9.07 13.17 10.31
N GLU A 86 10.06 12.26 10.27
CA GLU A 86 11.29 12.48 9.50
C GLU A 86 10.98 12.64 7.99
N LEU A 87 10.08 11.81 7.46
CA LEU A 87 9.65 11.89 6.07
C LEU A 87 8.99 13.23 5.74
N TYR A 88 8.05 13.70 6.57
CA TYR A 88 7.43 15.01 6.39
C TYR A 88 8.37 16.19 6.64
N GLY A 89 9.42 16.02 7.44
CA GLY A 89 10.49 17.01 7.55
C GLY A 89 11.24 17.20 6.22
N LYS A 90 11.42 16.12 5.45
CA LYS A 90 12.07 16.17 4.13
C LYS A 90 11.09 16.54 3.00
N TYR A 91 9.90 15.96 3.04
CA TYR A 91 8.83 16.04 2.06
C TYR A 91 7.56 16.57 2.74
N PRO A 92 7.53 17.88 3.04
CA PRO A 92 6.44 18.48 3.81
C PRO A 92 5.11 18.43 3.06
N PHE A 93 4.02 18.55 3.81
CA PHE A 93 2.71 18.75 3.22
C PHE A 93 2.73 20.01 2.34
N PRO A 94 2.14 19.97 1.13
CA PRO A 94 2.19 21.10 0.22
C PRO A 94 1.53 22.34 0.83
N ARG A 95 2.09 23.53 0.55
CA ARG A 95 1.51 24.79 1.01
C ARG A 95 0.15 25.08 0.38
N ASN A 96 -0.08 24.53 -0.81
CA ASN A 96 -1.34 24.64 -1.53
C ASN A 96 -2.05 23.28 -1.54
N GLU A 97 -3.26 23.23 -1.01
CA GLU A 97 -4.07 22.00 -0.96
C GLU A 97 -4.35 21.42 -2.35
N SER A 98 -4.40 22.24 -3.41
CA SER A 98 -4.59 21.72 -4.77
C SER A 98 -3.42 20.87 -5.26
N GLU A 99 -2.23 21.04 -4.67
CA GLU A 99 -1.04 20.24 -4.95
C GLU A 99 -0.99 18.95 -4.12
N PHE A 100 -1.92 18.77 -3.18
CA PHE A 100 -2.07 17.52 -2.45
C PHE A 100 -2.66 16.46 -3.38
N ARG A 101 -1.77 15.85 -4.18
CA ARG A 101 -2.03 14.79 -5.17
C ARG A 101 -0.87 13.79 -5.13
N GLN A 102 -1.17 12.49 -5.15
CA GLN A 102 -0.15 11.44 -5.14
C GLN A 102 0.72 11.55 -6.39
N LYS A 103 2.04 11.69 -6.23
CA LYS A 103 2.94 11.86 -7.38
C LYS A 103 3.23 10.51 -8.06
N PRO A 104 3.02 10.39 -9.38
CA PRO A 104 3.33 9.16 -10.12
C PRO A 104 4.83 8.85 -10.10
N GLU A 105 5.68 9.88 -9.99
CA GLU A 105 7.13 9.76 -9.84
C GLU A 105 7.57 9.33 -8.44
N GLY A 106 6.67 8.97 -7.53
CA GLY A 106 7.03 8.60 -6.15
C GLY A 106 8.12 7.52 -6.07
N PHE A 107 8.18 6.63 -7.07
CA PHE A 107 9.21 5.60 -7.19
C PHE A 107 10.65 6.17 -7.26
N ARG A 108 10.82 7.40 -7.74
CA ARG A 108 12.15 8.06 -7.81
C ARG A 108 12.71 8.38 -6.42
N THR A 109 11.88 8.34 -5.39
CA THR A 109 12.29 8.62 -4.01
C THR A 109 12.70 7.35 -3.24
N HIS A 110 12.57 6.15 -3.83
CA HIS A 110 12.82 4.86 -3.16
C HIS A 110 14.12 4.84 -2.36
N ALA A 111 15.26 5.10 -3.01
CA ALA A 111 16.57 5.06 -2.35
C ALA A 111 16.68 6.01 -1.14
N ILE A 112 16.02 7.16 -1.21
CA ILE A 112 15.99 8.13 -0.10
C ILE A 112 15.10 7.62 1.02
N VAL A 113 13.87 7.19 0.68
CA VAL A 113 12.87 6.77 1.67
C VAL A 113 13.30 5.47 2.36
N GLU A 114 13.93 4.56 1.62
CA GLU A 114 14.55 3.34 2.14
C GLU A 114 15.64 3.67 3.18
N ALA A 115 16.59 4.54 2.84
CA ALA A 115 17.62 4.97 3.78
C ALA A 115 17.05 5.68 5.05
N MET A 116 15.86 6.28 4.94
CA MET A 116 15.17 6.88 6.08
C MET A 116 14.49 5.81 6.95
N ILE A 117 13.72 4.89 6.35
CA ILE A 117 12.96 3.88 7.09
C ILE A 117 13.89 2.85 7.75
N ASP A 118 15.08 2.60 7.21
CA ASP A 118 16.10 1.70 7.77
C ASP A 118 16.51 2.06 9.21
N LYS A 119 16.36 3.32 9.62
CA LYS A 119 16.63 3.77 10.99
C LYS A 119 15.58 3.26 11.98
N TYR A 120 14.36 2.99 11.49
CA TYR A 120 13.17 2.71 12.30
C TYR A 120 12.70 1.26 12.20
N ALA A 121 12.83 0.67 11.02
CA ALA A 121 12.27 -0.63 10.70
C ALA A 121 13.30 -1.76 10.72
N LYS A 122 12.80 -2.98 10.64
CA LYS A 122 13.56 -4.17 10.25
C LYS A 122 12.99 -4.71 8.96
N CYS A 123 13.85 -5.07 8.01
CA CYS A 123 13.44 -5.84 6.85
C CYS A 123 12.92 -7.20 7.32
N SER A 124 11.70 -7.54 6.93
CA SER A 124 10.99 -8.73 7.36
C SER A 124 10.27 -9.37 6.19
N LYS A 125 10.12 -10.69 6.25
CA LYS A 125 9.30 -11.45 5.31
C LYS A 125 7.97 -11.77 5.98
N VAL A 126 6.88 -11.19 5.48
CA VAL A 126 5.53 -11.49 5.98
C VAL A 126 4.88 -12.54 5.10
N PRO A 127 4.28 -13.60 5.68
CA PRO A 127 3.62 -14.63 4.88
C PRO A 127 2.40 -14.03 4.17
N PHE A 128 2.25 -14.35 2.90
CA PHE A 128 1.02 -14.18 2.15
C PHE A 128 0.38 -15.54 1.89
N THR A 129 -0.92 -15.66 2.14
CA THR A 129 -1.67 -16.87 1.82
C THR A 129 -2.99 -16.56 1.14
N MET A 130 -3.33 -17.39 0.15
CA MET A 130 -4.61 -17.42 -0.54
C MET A 130 -5.06 -18.88 -0.63
N GLY A 131 -6.24 -19.19 -0.10
CA GLY A 131 -6.82 -20.54 -0.14
C GLY A 131 -7.46 -20.86 -1.49
N GLU A 132 -7.85 -22.12 -1.69
CA GLU A 132 -8.49 -22.60 -2.93
C GLU A 132 -9.86 -21.94 -3.19
N SER A 133 -10.58 -21.47 -2.17
CA SER A 133 -11.79 -20.68 -2.42
C SER A 133 -11.47 -19.32 -3.03
N GLN A 134 -10.27 -18.78 -2.79
CA GLN A 134 -9.83 -17.44 -3.18
C GLN A 134 -10.79 -16.32 -2.71
N ASP A 135 -11.62 -16.62 -1.71
CA ASP A 135 -12.56 -15.68 -1.08
C ASP A 135 -11.93 -14.92 0.09
N GLU A 136 -10.76 -15.35 0.54
CA GLU A 136 -9.99 -14.72 1.61
C GLU A 136 -8.50 -14.78 1.31
N VAL A 137 -7.79 -13.77 1.80
CA VAL A 137 -6.33 -13.72 1.79
C VAL A 137 -5.79 -13.29 3.15
N THR A 138 -4.56 -13.69 3.43
CA THR A 138 -3.83 -13.26 4.62
C THR A 138 -2.54 -12.56 4.22
N ILE A 139 -2.25 -11.42 4.83
CA ILE A 139 -0.95 -10.72 4.77
C ILE A 139 -0.44 -10.62 6.21
N GLY A 140 0.56 -11.43 6.57
CA GLY A 140 1.04 -11.54 7.94
C GLY A 140 -0.08 -11.90 8.93
N PRO A 141 -0.40 -11.05 9.92
CA PRO A 141 -1.49 -11.27 10.86
C PRO A 141 -2.86 -10.80 10.33
N TYR A 142 -2.92 -10.08 9.20
CA TYR A 142 -4.15 -9.47 8.70
C TYR A 142 -4.86 -10.39 7.72
N ARG A 143 -6.12 -10.72 8.03
CA ARG A 143 -7.02 -11.47 7.14
C ARG A 143 -8.00 -10.53 6.45
N PHE A 144 -8.20 -10.71 5.16
CA PHE A 144 -9.14 -9.92 4.36
C PHE A 144 -10.10 -10.85 3.63
N SER A 145 -11.37 -10.46 3.56
CA SER A 145 -12.26 -11.01 2.53
C SER A 145 -11.79 -10.55 1.15
N ARG A 146 -12.21 -11.26 0.10
CA ARG A 146 -11.97 -10.88 -1.29
C ARG A 146 -12.40 -9.44 -1.55
N SER A 147 -13.58 -9.04 -1.08
CA SER A 147 -14.08 -7.67 -1.26
C SER A 147 -13.19 -6.62 -0.61
N SER A 148 -12.79 -6.82 0.65
CA SER A 148 -11.90 -5.91 1.36
C SER A 148 -10.50 -5.85 0.74
N PHE A 149 -9.97 -6.99 0.30
CA PHE A 149 -8.68 -7.04 -0.37
C PHE A 149 -8.71 -6.29 -1.71
N GLN A 150 -9.78 -6.47 -2.49
CA GLN A 150 -10.03 -5.70 -3.70
C GLN A 150 -10.15 -4.19 -3.44
N GLU A 151 -10.63 -3.75 -2.28
CA GLU A 151 -10.62 -2.33 -1.90
C GLU A 151 -9.20 -1.77 -1.75
N LEU A 152 -8.25 -2.56 -1.24
CA LEU A 152 -6.83 -2.16 -1.19
C LEU A 152 -6.28 -1.91 -2.59
N ILE A 153 -6.60 -2.81 -3.53
CA ILE A 153 -6.17 -2.70 -4.93
C ILE A 153 -6.80 -1.47 -5.59
N ARG A 154 -8.11 -1.24 -5.41
CA ARG A 154 -8.80 -0.05 -5.92
C ARG A 154 -8.20 1.23 -5.36
N TYR A 155 -7.85 1.24 -4.09
CA TYR A 155 -7.19 2.38 -3.45
C TYR A 155 -5.87 2.71 -4.16
N VAL A 156 -5.00 1.71 -4.36
CA VAL A 156 -3.71 1.91 -5.06
C VAL A 156 -3.94 2.35 -6.51
N TRP A 157 -4.89 1.73 -7.21
CA TRP A 157 -5.27 2.10 -8.58
C TRP A 157 -5.70 3.56 -8.69
N GLN A 158 -6.46 4.08 -7.72
CA GLN A 158 -6.92 5.47 -7.70
C GLN A 158 -5.82 6.47 -7.31
N GLY A 159 -4.71 6.02 -6.72
CA GLY A 159 -3.68 6.89 -6.14
C GLY A 159 -4.03 7.33 -4.72
N GLY A 160 -4.83 6.51 -4.04
CA GLY A 160 -5.37 6.76 -2.73
C GLY A 160 -6.28 7.99 -2.65
N TYR A 161 -6.35 8.57 -1.47
CA TYR A 161 -6.88 9.92 -1.26
C TYR A 161 -5.67 10.78 -0.97
N PRO A 162 -5.16 11.54 -1.94
CA PRO A 162 -5.96 12.43 -2.81
C PRO A 162 -6.02 12.10 -4.33
N ARG A 163 -5.80 10.85 -4.74
CA ARG A 163 -5.64 10.39 -6.13
C ARG A 163 -4.33 10.81 -6.79
N TRP A 164 -4.04 10.17 -7.91
CA TRP A 164 -2.88 10.48 -8.74
C TRP A 164 -2.91 11.92 -9.26
N LYS A 165 -1.75 12.56 -9.24
CA LYS A 165 -1.54 13.88 -9.84
C LYS A 165 -1.81 13.82 -11.34
N ASP A 166 -2.58 14.78 -11.83
CA ASP A 166 -3.01 14.89 -13.22
C ASP A 166 -3.74 13.64 -13.74
N GLU A 167 -4.32 12.84 -12.83
CA GLU A 167 -4.95 11.53 -13.09
C GLU A 167 -4.03 10.51 -13.81
N ARG A 168 -2.71 10.76 -13.79
CA ARG A 168 -1.72 9.91 -14.43
C ARG A 168 -1.26 8.82 -13.50
N ARG A 169 -1.49 7.57 -13.88
CA ARG A 169 -1.00 6.40 -13.15
C ARG A 169 0.44 6.07 -13.59
N PRO A 170 1.31 5.66 -12.67
CA PRO A 170 2.66 5.20 -13.04
C PRO A 170 2.61 3.81 -13.70
N ASP A 171 3.67 3.48 -14.46
CA ASP A 171 3.73 2.28 -15.29
C ASP A 171 3.47 0.98 -14.51
N TYR A 172 3.96 0.88 -13.27
CA TYR A 172 3.75 -0.30 -12.43
C TYR A 172 2.27 -0.51 -12.02
N VAL A 173 1.49 0.57 -11.89
CA VAL A 173 0.04 0.50 -11.63
C VAL A 173 -0.72 0.09 -12.89
N LEU A 174 -0.29 0.59 -14.04
CA LEU A 174 -0.87 0.20 -15.33
C LEU A 174 -0.62 -1.29 -15.63
N ALA A 175 0.62 -1.75 -15.40
CA ALA A 175 0.98 -3.16 -15.53
C ALA A 175 0.19 -4.05 -14.57
N MET A 176 0.01 -3.63 -13.31
CA MET A 176 -0.86 -4.35 -12.35
C MET A 176 -2.28 -4.52 -12.90
N LYS A 177 -2.88 -3.46 -13.46
CA LYS A 177 -4.22 -3.54 -14.06
C LYS A 177 -4.25 -4.52 -15.22
N GLU A 178 -3.27 -4.46 -16.13
CA GLU A 178 -3.20 -5.36 -17.28
C GLU A 178 -3.13 -6.83 -16.85
N HIS A 179 -2.29 -7.13 -15.86
CA HIS A 179 -2.18 -8.47 -15.27
C HIS A 179 -3.50 -8.94 -14.63
N ILE A 180 -4.18 -8.05 -13.90
CA ILE A 180 -5.47 -8.34 -13.29
C ILE A 180 -6.56 -8.58 -14.35
N ASP A 181 -6.62 -7.78 -15.42
CA ASP A 181 -7.62 -7.89 -16.48
C ASP A 181 -7.49 -9.22 -17.26
N GLN A 182 -6.27 -9.73 -17.40
CA GLN A 182 -5.97 -11.00 -18.08
C GLN A 182 -6.07 -12.21 -17.13
N SER A 183 -6.20 -11.97 -15.82
CA SER A 183 -6.18 -12.99 -14.78
C SER A 183 -7.38 -13.93 -14.85
N ARG A 184 -7.15 -15.20 -14.50
CA ARG A 184 -8.22 -16.16 -14.20
C ARG A 184 -8.38 -16.43 -12.70
N CYS A 185 -7.59 -15.78 -11.85
CA CYS A 185 -7.69 -15.87 -10.40
C CYS A 185 -9.02 -15.28 -9.91
N SER A 186 -9.84 -16.11 -9.23
CA SER A 186 -11.15 -15.75 -8.69
C SER A 186 -11.09 -14.67 -7.62
N LEU A 187 -9.91 -14.44 -7.02
CA LEU A 187 -9.67 -13.30 -6.12
C LEU A 187 -9.94 -11.96 -6.81
N PHE A 188 -9.69 -11.85 -8.11
CA PHE A 188 -9.89 -10.62 -8.88
C PHE A 188 -11.25 -10.59 -9.61
N GLN A 189 -12.04 -11.65 -9.52
CA GLN A 189 -13.36 -11.67 -10.13
C GLN A 189 -14.24 -10.55 -9.56
N GLY A 190 -14.85 -9.76 -10.46
CA GLY A 190 -15.70 -8.62 -10.10
C GLY A 190 -14.95 -7.36 -9.68
N LEU A 191 -13.61 -7.37 -9.68
CA LEU A 191 -12.82 -6.16 -9.48
C LEU A 191 -12.93 -5.26 -10.72
N ASN A 192 -13.47 -4.06 -10.54
CA ASN A 192 -13.55 -3.04 -11.58
C ASN A 192 -12.46 -1.96 -11.37
N LEU A 193 -11.60 -1.79 -12.38
CA LEU A 193 -10.53 -0.78 -12.44
C LEU A 193 -10.71 0.18 -13.65
N SER A 194 -11.96 0.43 -14.06
CA SER A 194 -12.30 1.23 -15.25
C SER A 194 -12.37 2.74 -15.00
N PHE A 195 -12.15 3.21 -13.76
CA PHE A 195 -12.24 4.61 -13.34
C PHE A 195 -10.91 5.12 -12.78
#